data_AF-W4UZ59-F1
#
_entry.id   AF-W4UZ59-F1
#
_cell.length_a   1.000
_cell.length_b   1.000
_cell.length_c   1.000
_cell.angle_alpha   90.00
_cell.angle_beta   90.00
_cell.angle_gamma   90.00
#
_symmetry.space_group_name_H-M   'P 1'
#
loop_
_entity.id
_entity.type
_entity.pdbx_description
1 polymer ?
#
loop_
_entity_poly.entity_id
_entity_poly.type
_entity_poly.pdbx_seq_one_letter_code
_entity_poly.pdbx_strand_id
1 'polypeptide(L)'
;MNKTITYITSFLWLLIFSASYAGAQNKQTPLFTELRTAEEVEKDEWSNKIVAVETLANHIVRLISSKDKYASGQWECIQVLDKRTGKLTQTIDLKKREVDVYYEWIVSGDYNFDGFSDFYLAASATRTNSWGYYFLYDKETGEFVESEELTGLLSLEFTDRKTVIERVVQDDAAYVKEYQYIDNKLALVASDSTFCEPPLSELALFYSRINSGTTYARDMSILDVMKGYARDSISIDRTFKDSNGKNKLKIKVINPCCLDDDAYRVDGMINYISVEIANKNFADTLIYYNPDVLMSLISLSESKITLKSIGRRKAVFIPFSYCCNADDDVRMGIIVCCNDKISLYHINLRGEDFANYKINDDLDETFAELSPALKKKLIQFIETQYQTFIHD
;
A
#
# COMPACT_ATOMS: atom_id res chain seq x y z
N MET A 1 -56.44 -47.25 -70.18
CA MET A 1 -56.79 -46.04 -70.95
C MET A 1 -57.35 -45.02 -69.97
N ASN A 2 -56.72 -43.84 -69.90
CA ASN A 2 -57.25 -42.53 -69.45
C ASN A 2 -57.87 -42.45 -68.03
N LYS A 3 -57.66 -41.44 -67.18
CA LYS A 3 -56.91 -40.17 -67.19
C LYS A 3 -56.89 -39.67 -65.73
N THR A 4 -55.74 -39.17 -65.30
CA THR A 4 -55.49 -37.93 -64.52
C THR A 4 -56.57 -37.38 -63.56
N ILE A 5 -56.22 -37.12 -62.28
CA ILE A 5 -56.06 -35.75 -61.68
C ILE A 5 -55.53 -35.83 -60.22
N THR A 6 -54.52 -35.00 -59.99
CA THR A 6 -53.73 -34.61 -58.82
C THR A 6 -54.54 -34.02 -57.64
N TYR A 7 -54.11 -34.18 -56.38
CA TYR A 7 -53.78 -33.07 -55.43
C TYR A 7 -53.29 -33.59 -54.06
N ILE A 8 -52.02 -33.25 -53.79
CA ILE A 8 -51.34 -32.94 -52.53
C ILE A 8 -52.21 -32.95 -51.27
N THR A 9 -51.95 -33.87 -50.33
CA THR A 9 -52.04 -33.65 -48.86
C THR A 9 -51.34 -34.78 -48.09
N SER A 10 -50.16 -34.50 -47.53
CA SER A 10 -49.66 -35.03 -46.24
C SER A 10 -48.13 -34.92 -46.18
N PHE A 11 -47.65 -33.70 -45.99
CA PHE A 11 -46.30 -33.42 -45.51
C PHE A 11 -46.46 -32.70 -44.17
N LEU A 12 -46.93 -33.41 -43.15
CA LEU A 12 -47.02 -32.85 -41.80
C LEU A 12 -47.15 -33.92 -40.71
N TRP A 13 -46.29 -34.93 -40.67
CA TRP A 13 -46.18 -35.82 -39.51
C TRP A 13 -44.73 -36.27 -39.30
N LEU A 14 -43.81 -35.31 -39.11
CA LEU A 14 -42.49 -35.53 -38.47
C LEU A 14 -41.79 -34.18 -38.19
N LEU A 15 -42.46 -33.32 -37.43
CA LEU A 15 -41.87 -32.16 -36.75
C LEU A 15 -42.68 -31.89 -35.47
N ILE A 16 -42.63 -32.82 -34.52
CA ILE A 16 -42.95 -32.56 -33.11
C ILE A 16 -41.84 -33.21 -32.27
N PHE A 17 -40.65 -32.63 -32.37
CA PHE A 17 -39.58 -32.76 -31.39
C PHE A 17 -38.94 -31.39 -31.27
N SER A 18 -39.59 -30.50 -30.50
CA SER A 18 -38.99 -29.30 -29.87
C SER A 18 -40.11 -28.41 -29.35
N ALA A 19 -40.48 -28.53 -28.08
CA ALA A 19 -41.05 -27.45 -27.23
C ALA A 19 -41.77 -28.03 -25.99
N SER A 20 -41.18 -29.00 -25.32
CA SER A 20 -41.68 -29.45 -24.01
C SER A 20 -40.46 -29.66 -23.12
N TYR A 21 -39.88 -28.54 -22.70
CA TYR A 21 -38.86 -28.31 -21.66
C TYR A 21 -38.00 -27.08 -22.06
N ALA A 22 -38.65 -25.92 -22.18
CA ALA A 22 -38.00 -24.63 -22.07
C ALA A 22 -38.94 -23.79 -21.19
N GLY A 23 -38.42 -23.30 -20.07
CA GLY A 23 -39.16 -22.89 -18.89
C GLY A 23 -40.41 -22.05 -19.15
N ALA A 24 -41.44 -22.34 -18.38
CA ALA A 24 -42.55 -21.42 -18.17
C ALA A 24 -41.97 -20.08 -17.68
N GLN A 25 -41.78 -19.15 -18.61
CA GLN A 25 -41.34 -17.78 -18.32
C GLN A 25 -42.48 -17.05 -17.61
N ASN A 26 -42.55 -17.21 -16.29
CA ASN A 26 -43.24 -16.30 -15.39
C ASN A 26 -42.45 -14.97 -15.36
N LYS A 27 -42.53 -14.20 -16.46
CA LYS A 27 -41.89 -12.90 -16.60
C LYS A 27 -42.78 -11.82 -16.00
N GLN A 28 -42.46 -11.44 -14.76
CA GLN A 28 -43.20 -10.46 -13.97
C GLN A 28 -42.81 -9.01 -14.36
N THR A 29 -43.67 -8.07 -13.99
CA THR A 29 -43.37 -6.62 -14.04
C THR A 29 -42.29 -6.31 -13.00
N PRO A 30 -41.34 -5.38 -13.27
CA PRO A 30 -40.40 -4.94 -12.25
C PRO A 30 -41.13 -4.43 -10.99
N LEU A 31 -40.68 -4.88 -9.82
CA LEU A 31 -41.20 -4.47 -8.51
C LEU A 31 -41.01 -2.96 -8.27
N PHE A 32 -39.84 -2.43 -8.62
CA PHE A 32 -39.51 -1.01 -8.48
C PHE A 32 -39.00 -0.44 -9.82
N THR A 33 -39.44 0.76 -10.15
CA THR A 33 -39.19 1.38 -11.46
C THR A 33 -38.63 2.79 -11.39
N GLU A 34 -38.62 3.40 -10.20
CA GLU A 34 -38.23 4.79 -10.02
C GLU A 34 -36.77 4.91 -9.59
N LEU A 35 -36.02 5.75 -10.30
CA LEU A 35 -34.70 6.20 -9.88
C LEU A 35 -34.83 7.16 -8.70
N ARG A 36 -33.87 7.09 -7.78
CA ARG A 36 -33.74 8.11 -6.74
C ARG A 36 -33.41 9.46 -7.38
N THR A 37 -34.05 10.51 -6.89
CA THR A 37 -33.88 11.90 -7.33
C THR A 37 -32.77 12.61 -6.55
N ALA A 38 -32.27 13.73 -7.07
CA ALA A 38 -31.29 14.55 -6.36
C ALA A 38 -31.84 15.11 -5.04
N GLU A 39 -33.11 15.50 -5.00
CA GLU A 39 -33.76 16.01 -3.79
C GLU A 39 -33.84 14.95 -2.68
N GLU A 40 -34.11 13.68 -3.03
CA GLU A 40 -34.11 12.56 -2.08
C GLU A 40 -32.70 12.27 -1.54
N VAL A 41 -31.66 12.45 -2.36
CA VAL A 41 -30.25 12.36 -1.91
C VAL A 41 -29.93 13.49 -0.93
N GLU A 42 -30.30 14.74 -1.25
CA GLU A 42 -30.05 15.90 -0.38
C GLU A 42 -30.77 15.79 0.97
N LYS A 43 -31.98 15.21 0.97
CA LYS A 43 -32.77 14.97 2.19
C LYS A 43 -32.30 13.75 2.97
N ASP A 44 -31.44 12.94 2.37
CA ASP A 44 -30.94 11.67 2.88
C ASP A 44 -32.06 10.66 3.22
N GLU A 45 -33.13 10.65 2.42
CA GLU A 45 -34.34 9.87 2.67
C GLU A 45 -35.00 9.42 1.35
N TRP A 46 -35.23 8.12 1.19
CA TRP A 46 -35.93 7.53 0.05
C TRP A 46 -36.51 6.15 0.40
N SER A 47 -37.54 5.70 -0.33
CA SER A 47 -38.11 4.36 -0.13
C SER A 47 -38.14 3.58 -1.44
N ASN A 48 -37.53 2.39 -1.42
CA ASN A 48 -37.49 1.43 -2.53
C ASN A 48 -37.12 2.03 -3.89
N LYS A 49 -36.03 2.81 -3.93
CA LYS A 49 -35.56 3.47 -5.15
C LYS A 49 -34.43 2.69 -5.79
N ILE A 50 -34.37 2.80 -7.13
CA ILE A 50 -33.21 2.37 -7.89
C ILE A 50 -32.09 3.36 -7.61
N VAL A 51 -31.00 2.86 -7.01
CA VAL A 51 -29.82 3.66 -6.63
C VAL A 51 -28.62 3.38 -7.52
N ALA A 52 -28.57 2.21 -8.16
CA ALA A 52 -27.56 1.87 -9.16
C ALA A 52 -28.17 1.05 -10.30
N VAL A 53 -27.65 1.22 -11.51
CA VAL A 53 -28.05 0.48 -12.70
C VAL A 53 -26.80 0.08 -13.46
N GLU A 54 -26.67 -1.21 -13.76
CA GLU A 54 -25.59 -1.74 -14.60
C GLU A 54 -26.20 -2.50 -15.79
N THR A 55 -25.61 -2.33 -16.97
CA THR A 55 -26.07 -3.01 -18.19
C THR A 55 -25.08 -4.08 -18.59
N LEU A 56 -25.50 -5.33 -18.44
CA LEU A 56 -24.79 -6.52 -18.91
C LEU A 56 -25.24 -6.86 -20.33
N ALA A 57 -24.53 -7.77 -21.01
CA ALA A 57 -24.78 -8.15 -22.41
C ALA A 57 -26.28 -8.16 -22.80
N ASN A 58 -27.05 -9.07 -22.19
CA ASN A 58 -28.49 -9.23 -22.42
C ASN A 58 -29.36 -8.84 -21.22
N HIS A 59 -28.77 -8.33 -20.14
CA HIS A 59 -29.47 -8.04 -18.89
C HIS A 59 -29.27 -6.61 -18.41
N ILE A 60 -30.21 -6.11 -17.63
CA ILE A 60 -30.07 -4.87 -16.85
C ILE A 60 -30.20 -5.25 -15.39
N VAL A 61 -29.21 -4.90 -14.58
CA VAL A 61 -29.18 -5.13 -13.14
C VAL A 61 -29.46 -3.81 -12.43
N ARG A 62 -30.35 -3.83 -11.45
CA ARG A 62 -30.75 -2.66 -10.68
C ARG A 62 -30.63 -2.94 -9.18
N LEU A 63 -29.90 -2.08 -8.48
CA LEU A 63 -29.81 -2.10 -7.03
C LEU A 63 -30.92 -1.26 -6.42
N ILE A 64 -31.69 -1.84 -5.51
CA ILE A 64 -32.81 -1.20 -4.83
C ILE A 64 -32.48 -1.00 -3.35
N SER A 65 -32.69 0.22 -2.87
CA SER A 65 -32.49 0.58 -1.46
C SER A 65 -33.64 1.43 -0.94
N SER A 66 -33.88 1.36 0.37
CA SER A 66 -34.64 2.31 1.16
C SER A 66 -33.72 2.96 2.19
N LYS A 67 -33.84 4.25 2.44
CA LYS A 67 -33.13 4.95 3.51
C LYS A 67 -34.08 5.87 4.26
N ASP A 68 -34.10 5.71 5.58
CA ASP A 68 -34.75 6.66 6.46
C ASP A 68 -33.74 7.73 6.87
N LYS A 69 -34.18 8.98 7.03
CA LYS A 69 -33.34 10.14 7.36
C LYS A 69 -32.37 9.94 8.55
N TYR A 70 -32.75 9.09 9.50
CA TYR A 70 -32.00 8.85 10.73
C TYR A 70 -31.41 7.43 10.81
N ALA A 71 -31.52 6.64 9.74
CA ALA A 71 -31.01 5.27 9.67
C ALA A 71 -30.04 5.11 8.50
N SER A 72 -29.19 4.09 8.58
CA SER A 72 -28.39 3.67 7.43
C SER A 72 -29.31 3.16 6.32
N GLY A 73 -28.86 3.30 5.07
CA GLY A 73 -29.55 2.71 3.93
C GLY A 73 -29.73 1.20 4.13
N GLN A 74 -30.95 0.72 3.91
CA GLN A 74 -31.30 -0.69 3.87
C GLN A 74 -31.31 -1.14 2.41
N TRP A 75 -30.65 -2.26 2.13
CA TRP A 75 -30.69 -2.89 0.82
C TRP A 75 -31.90 -3.79 0.73
N GLU A 76 -32.74 -3.55 -0.27
CA GLU A 76 -33.98 -4.30 -0.43
C GLU A 76 -33.73 -5.52 -1.33
N CYS A 77 -33.30 -5.28 -2.56
CA CYS A 77 -33.05 -6.33 -3.53
C CYS A 77 -32.19 -5.86 -4.71
N ILE A 78 -31.76 -6.84 -5.51
CA ILE A 78 -31.34 -6.61 -6.90
C ILE A 78 -32.44 -7.12 -7.82
N GLN A 79 -32.79 -6.30 -8.81
CA GLN A 79 -33.68 -6.71 -9.91
C GLN A 79 -32.86 -6.94 -11.18
N VAL A 80 -33.01 -8.12 -11.78
CA VAL A 80 -32.42 -8.45 -13.08
C VAL A 80 -33.53 -8.44 -14.13
N LEU A 81 -33.32 -7.68 -15.19
CA LEU A 81 -34.28 -7.51 -16.26
C LEU A 81 -33.68 -7.98 -17.59
N ASP A 82 -34.50 -8.56 -18.44
CA ASP A 82 -34.14 -8.81 -19.85
C ASP A 82 -34.02 -7.45 -20.56
N LYS A 83 -32.84 -7.14 -21.10
CA LYS A 83 -32.52 -5.83 -21.69
C LYS A 83 -33.40 -5.48 -22.89
N ARG A 84 -33.83 -6.48 -23.66
CA ARG A 84 -34.63 -6.28 -24.88
C ARG A 84 -36.09 -5.99 -24.55
N THR A 85 -36.63 -6.69 -23.57
CA THR A 85 -38.07 -6.69 -23.25
C THR A 85 -38.40 -5.84 -22.04
N GLY A 86 -37.41 -5.46 -21.22
CA GLY A 86 -37.59 -4.75 -19.96
C GLY A 86 -38.33 -5.56 -18.89
N LYS A 87 -38.52 -6.86 -19.11
CA LYS A 87 -39.26 -7.73 -18.18
C LYS A 87 -38.34 -8.21 -17.07
N LEU A 88 -38.87 -8.29 -15.85
CA LEU A 88 -38.15 -8.85 -14.71
C LEU A 88 -37.91 -10.35 -14.97
N THR A 89 -36.66 -10.77 -14.85
CA THR A 89 -36.24 -12.17 -14.99
C THR A 89 -35.81 -12.78 -13.68
N GLN A 90 -35.29 -11.98 -12.74
CA GLN A 90 -34.86 -12.45 -11.42
C GLN A 90 -34.96 -11.34 -10.38
N THR A 91 -35.21 -11.73 -9.13
CA THR A 91 -35.07 -10.87 -7.95
C THR A 91 -34.16 -11.56 -6.95
N ILE A 92 -33.09 -10.87 -6.52
CA ILE A 92 -32.17 -11.34 -5.48
C ILE A 92 -32.49 -10.53 -4.22
N ASP A 93 -33.00 -11.20 -3.19
CA ASP A 93 -33.41 -10.59 -1.92
C ASP A 93 -32.17 -10.29 -1.06
N LEU A 94 -31.88 -9.01 -0.85
CA LEU A 94 -30.73 -8.58 -0.03
C LEU A 94 -31.12 -8.36 1.44
N LYS A 95 -32.40 -8.06 1.70
CA LYS A 95 -32.92 -7.79 3.04
C LYS A 95 -32.79 -8.99 3.97
N LYS A 96 -33.01 -10.20 3.45
CA LYS A 96 -32.88 -11.44 4.22
C LYS A 96 -31.44 -11.88 4.46
N ARG A 97 -30.48 -11.27 3.79
CA ARG A 97 -29.09 -11.75 3.72
C ARG A 97 -28.12 -11.05 4.68
N GLU A 98 -28.59 -10.06 5.45
CA GLU A 98 -27.74 -9.26 6.37
C GLU A 98 -26.46 -8.75 5.69
N VAL A 99 -26.58 -8.25 4.45
CA VAL A 99 -25.41 -7.85 3.65
C VAL A 99 -24.80 -6.54 4.16
N ASP A 100 -23.49 -6.56 4.43
CA ASP A 100 -22.69 -5.38 4.80
C ASP A 100 -22.30 -4.52 3.59
N VAL A 101 -23.29 -4.06 2.83
CA VAL A 101 -23.07 -3.21 1.66
C VAL A 101 -23.11 -1.73 2.08
N TYR A 102 -22.07 -0.99 1.75
CA TYR A 102 -21.94 0.44 2.02
C TYR A 102 -21.92 1.28 0.74
N TYR A 103 -21.62 0.66 -0.40
CA TYR A 103 -21.48 1.36 -1.67
C TYR A 103 -22.64 1.05 -2.60
N GLU A 104 -23.13 2.07 -3.30
CA GLU A 104 -24.14 1.94 -4.36
C GLU A 104 -23.49 1.53 -5.70
N TRP A 105 -22.58 0.57 -5.67
CA TRP A 105 -21.72 0.24 -6.82
C TRP A 105 -21.93 -1.22 -7.27
N ILE A 106 -22.45 -1.36 -8.49
CA ILE A 106 -22.46 -2.61 -9.23
C ILE A 106 -21.43 -2.49 -10.35
N VAL A 107 -20.59 -3.50 -10.51
CA VAL A 107 -19.58 -3.56 -11.58
C VAL A 107 -19.80 -4.83 -12.38
N SER A 108 -19.74 -4.71 -13.71
CA SER A 108 -19.83 -5.84 -14.62
C SER A 108 -18.44 -6.43 -14.93
N GLY A 109 -18.39 -7.74 -15.14
CA GLY A 109 -17.15 -8.45 -15.47
C GLY A 109 -17.43 -9.86 -15.94
N ASP A 110 -16.40 -10.59 -16.37
CA ASP A 110 -16.43 -12.05 -16.56
C ASP A 110 -15.51 -12.62 -15.47
N TYR A 111 -16.09 -12.99 -14.33
CA TYR A 111 -15.35 -13.27 -13.08
C TYR A 111 -15.02 -14.75 -12.93
N ASN A 112 -15.63 -15.63 -13.73
CA ASN A 112 -15.30 -17.05 -13.82
C ASN A 112 -14.66 -17.46 -15.17
N PHE A 113 -14.44 -16.50 -16.07
CA PHE A 113 -13.78 -16.66 -17.37
C PHE A 113 -14.51 -17.61 -18.35
N ASP A 114 -15.83 -17.71 -18.20
CA ASP A 114 -16.69 -18.57 -19.03
C ASP A 114 -17.24 -17.86 -20.27
N GLY A 115 -16.95 -16.56 -20.42
CA GLY A 115 -17.35 -15.71 -21.54
C GLY A 115 -18.73 -15.07 -21.39
N PHE A 116 -19.41 -15.26 -20.26
CA PHE A 116 -20.65 -14.57 -19.92
C PHE A 116 -20.40 -13.39 -18.98
N SER A 117 -21.28 -12.39 -19.05
CA SER A 117 -21.16 -11.23 -18.15
C SER A 117 -21.82 -11.53 -16.81
N ASP A 118 -21.00 -11.47 -15.77
CA ASP A 118 -21.31 -11.52 -14.36
C ASP A 118 -21.42 -10.10 -13.78
N PHE A 119 -21.74 -10.00 -12.49
CA PHE A 119 -21.65 -8.73 -11.78
C PHE A 119 -21.16 -8.87 -10.33
N TYR A 120 -20.57 -7.79 -9.85
CA TYR A 120 -20.05 -7.62 -8.50
C TYR A 120 -20.81 -6.50 -7.79
N LEU A 121 -21.28 -6.75 -6.57
CA LEU A 121 -21.84 -5.75 -5.67
C LEU A 121 -20.80 -5.39 -4.61
N ALA A 122 -20.31 -4.16 -4.63
CA ALA A 122 -19.29 -3.70 -3.69
C ALA A 122 -19.84 -3.59 -2.28
N ALA A 123 -19.26 -4.33 -1.33
CA ALA A 123 -19.71 -4.30 0.06
C ALA A 123 -19.05 -3.16 0.82
N SER A 124 -17.79 -3.33 1.20
CA SER A 124 -17.04 -2.35 1.98
C SER A 124 -15.55 -2.41 1.64
N ALA A 125 -14.81 -1.45 2.17
CA ALA A 125 -13.36 -1.41 2.09
C ALA A 125 -12.77 -0.82 3.36
N THR A 126 -11.69 -1.42 3.85
CA THR A 126 -10.75 -0.76 4.74
C THR A 126 -9.74 0.04 3.91
N ARG A 127 -8.80 0.75 4.57
CA ARG A 127 -7.69 1.42 3.86
C ARG A 127 -6.86 0.46 2.99
N THR A 128 -6.88 -0.83 3.28
CA THR A 128 -5.95 -1.81 2.71
C THR A 128 -6.62 -3.01 2.07
N ASN A 129 -7.87 -3.34 2.42
CA ASN A 129 -8.61 -4.46 1.87
C ASN A 129 -10.00 -4.04 1.39
N SER A 130 -10.50 -4.65 0.31
CA SER A 130 -11.88 -4.49 -0.15
C SER A 130 -12.59 -5.83 -0.25
N TRP A 131 -13.92 -5.83 -0.15
CA TRP A 131 -14.72 -7.04 -0.36
C TRP A 131 -16.10 -6.71 -0.90
N GLY A 132 -16.76 -7.74 -1.43
CA GLY A 132 -18.12 -7.65 -1.94
C GLY A 132 -18.65 -9.00 -2.40
N TYR A 133 -19.79 -8.95 -3.07
CA TYR A 133 -20.56 -10.12 -3.45
C TYR A 133 -20.47 -10.33 -4.96
N TYR A 134 -20.05 -11.51 -5.38
CA TYR A 134 -19.93 -11.87 -6.80
C TYR A 134 -21.12 -12.72 -7.23
N PHE A 135 -21.79 -12.32 -8.30
CA PHE A 135 -22.93 -13.02 -8.86
C PHE A 135 -22.59 -13.48 -10.27
N LEU A 136 -22.44 -14.79 -10.43
CA LEU A 136 -22.07 -15.44 -11.68
C LEU A 136 -23.31 -15.83 -12.47
N TYR A 137 -23.25 -15.65 -13.79
CA TYR A 137 -24.34 -16.03 -14.68
C TYR A 137 -24.35 -17.56 -14.92
N ASP A 138 -25.39 -18.22 -14.43
CA ASP A 138 -25.60 -19.64 -14.72
C ASP A 138 -26.40 -19.80 -16.02
N LYS A 139 -25.73 -20.32 -17.05
CA LYS A 139 -26.33 -20.57 -18.37
C LYS A 139 -27.40 -21.68 -18.38
N GLU A 140 -27.39 -22.59 -17.41
CA GLU A 140 -28.34 -23.69 -17.34
C GLU A 140 -29.70 -23.20 -16.83
N THR A 141 -29.68 -22.36 -15.80
CA THR A 141 -30.88 -21.76 -15.20
C THR A 141 -31.27 -20.44 -15.86
N GLY A 142 -30.30 -19.73 -16.44
CA GLY A 142 -30.47 -18.38 -16.96
C GLY A 142 -30.54 -17.30 -15.87
N GLU A 143 -30.06 -17.62 -14.66
CA GLU A 143 -30.11 -16.77 -13.47
C GLU A 143 -28.70 -16.39 -13.00
N PHE A 144 -28.60 -15.34 -12.19
CA PHE A 144 -27.37 -14.97 -11.51
C PHE A 144 -27.31 -15.61 -10.12
N VAL A 145 -26.27 -16.38 -9.86
CA VAL A 145 -26.06 -17.10 -8.61
C VAL A 145 -24.84 -16.53 -7.89
N GLU A 146 -24.96 -16.29 -6.60
CA GLU A 146 -23.84 -15.83 -5.79
C GLU A 146 -22.74 -16.89 -5.74
N SER A 147 -21.49 -16.47 -5.98
CA SER A 147 -20.32 -17.35 -5.87
C SER A 147 -19.85 -17.39 -4.42
N GLU A 148 -20.07 -18.50 -3.73
CA GLU A 148 -19.51 -18.74 -2.39
C GLU A 148 -17.97 -18.70 -2.40
N GLU A 149 -17.34 -19.12 -3.51
CA GLU A 149 -15.88 -19.19 -3.64
C GLU A 149 -15.23 -17.81 -3.75
N LEU A 150 -15.88 -16.86 -4.43
CA LEU A 150 -15.38 -15.49 -4.57
C LEU A 150 -15.84 -14.58 -3.43
N THR A 151 -17.06 -14.76 -2.94
CA THR A 151 -17.74 -13.85 -1.99
C THR A 151 -17.21 -13.93 -0.55
N GLY A 152 -16.11 -14.65 -0.31
CA GLY A 152 -15.37 -14.66 0.95
C GLY A 152 -13.93 -14.15 0.86
N LEU A 153 -13.47 -13.77 -0.33
CA LEU A 153 -12.08 -13.37 -0.56
C LEU A 153 -11.93 -11.84 -0.56
N LEU A 154 -10.72 -11.38 -0.26
CA LEU A 154 -10.44 -9.95 -0.09
C LEU A 154 -9.58 -9.39 -1.24
N SER A 155 -9.92 -8.20 -1.70
CA SER A 155 -9.15 -7.40 -2.66
C SER A 155 -8.82 -8.17 -3.94
N LEU A 156 -9.84 -8.76 -4.56
CA LEU A 156 -9.66 -9.58 -5.76
C LEU A 156 -9.30 -8.72 -6.98
N GLU A 157 -8.30 -9.18 -7.72
CA GLU A 157 -7.93 -8.70 -9.05
C GLU A 157 -8.14 -9.82 -10.07
N PHE A 158 -8.74 -9.49 -11.21
CA PHE A 158 -8.99 -10.42 -12.31
C PHE A 158 -8.09 -10.06 -13.48
N THR A 159 -7.29 -11.01 -13.94
CA THR A 159 -6.28 -10.78 -14.98
C THR A 159 -6.72 -11.33 -16.34
N ASP A 160 -6.07 -10.86 -17.40
CA ASP A 160 -6.27 -11.32 -18.78
C ASP A 160 -5.83 -12.79 -19.02
N ARG A 161 -5.14 -13.40 -18.04
CA ARG A 161 -4.65 -14.79 -18.09
C ARG A 161 -5.60 -15.81 -17.48
N LYS A 162 -6.86 -15.43 -17.22
CA LYS A 162 -7.86 -16.26 -16.51
C LYS A 162 -7.45 -16.62 -15.08
N THR A 163 -6.81 -15.67 -14.44
CA THR A 163 -6.31 -15.82 -13.07
C THR A 163 -7.00 -14.82 -12.16
N VAL A 164 -7.37 -15.27 -10.97
CA VAL A 164 -7.86 -14.43 -9.87
C VAL A 164 -6.74 -14.27 -8.85
N ILE A 165 -6.41 -13.04 -8.48
CA ILE A 165 -5.40 -12.73 -7.49
C ILE A 165 -6.09 -12.13 -6.26
N GLU A 166 -5.93 -12.76 -5.11
CA GLU A 166 -6.35 -12.20 -3.82
C GLU A 166 -5.13 -11.53 -3.16
N ARG A 167 -5.23 -10.23 -2.86
CA ARG A 167 -4.20 -9.50 -2.12
C ARG A 167 -4.74 -9.05 -0.77
N VAL A 168 -4.42 -9.80 0.27
CA VAL A 168 -4.85 -9.50 1.63
C VAL A 168 -3.74 -8.79 2.37
N VAL A 169 -4.00 -7.60 2.91
CA VAL A 169 -3.12 -6.95 3.87
C VAL A 169 -3.56 -7.30 5.28
N GLN A 170 -2.70 -8.00 6.02
CA GLN A 170 -2.92 -8.40 7.41
C GLN A 170 -1.60 -8.30 8.18
N ASP A 171 -1.63 -7.72 9.39
CA ASP A 171 -0.46 -7.60 10.28
C ASP A 171 0.80 -7.05 9.58
N ASP A 172 0.62 -5.99 8.79
CA ASP A 172 1.66 -5.27 8.03
C ASP A 172 2.32 -6.10 6.92
N ALA A 173 1.71 -7.23 6.54
CA ALA A 173 2.14 -8.06 5.42
C ALA A 173 1.04 -8.15 4.36
N ALA A 174 1.44 -8.13 3.09
CA ALA A 174 0.57 -8.52 1.99
C ALA A 174 0.72 -10.03 1.73
N TYR A 175 -0.40 -10.73 1.75
CA TYR A 175 -0.52 -12.11 1.35
C TYR A 175 -1.13 -12.11 -0.04
N VAL A 176 -0.39 -12.66 -1.01
CA VAL A 176 -0.86 -12.80 -2.37
C VAL A 176 -1.16 -14.26 -2.62
N LYS A 177 -2.42 -14.55 -2.94
CA LYS A 177 -2.84 -15.86 -3.39
C LYS A 177 -3.32 -15.77 -4.82
N GLU A 178 -2.88 -16.73 -5.62
CA GLU A 178 -3.24 -16.85 -7.02
C GLU A 178 -4.14 -18.06 -7.18
N TYR A 179 -5.27 -17.85 -7.86
CA TYR A 179 -6.28 -18.86 -8.12
C TYR A 179 -6.58 -18.95 -9.61
N GLN A 180 -6.99 -20.14 -10.05
CA GLN A 180 -7.50 -20.39 -11.39
C GLN A 180 -8.80 -21.17 -11.32
N TYR A 181 -9.69 -20.94 -12.28
CA TYR A 181 -10.88 -21.78 -12.44
C TYR A 181 -10.51 -23.09 -13.14
N ILE A 182 -10.66 -24.21 -12.43
CA ILE A 182 -10.48 -25.56 -12.93
C ILE A 182 -11.80 -26.30 -12.72
N ASP A 183 -12.42 -26.79 -13.79
CA ASP A 183 -13.72 -27.47 -13.76
C ASP A 183 -14.82 -26.69 -13.01
N ASN A 184 -14.94 -25.38 -13.32
CA ASN A 184 -15.87 -24.43 -12.69
C ASN A 184 -15.70 -24.28 -11.16
N LYS A 185 -14.50 -24.58 -10.64
CA LYS A 185 -14.14 -24.33 -9.24
C LYS A 185 -12.88 -23.51 -9.14
N LEU A 186 -12.86 -22.61 -8.17
CA LEU A 186 -11.70 -21.80 -7.86
C LEU A 186 -10.64 -22.65 -7.13
N ALA A 187 -9.52 -22.91 -7.80
CA ALA A 187 -8.41 -23.68 -7.27
C ALA A 187 -7.22 -22.77 -6.94
N LEU A 188 -6.68 -22.87 -5.73
CA LEU A 188 -5.44 -22.20 -5.34
C LEU A 188 -4.26 -22.81 -6.10
N VAL A 189 -3.57 -22.01 -6.91
CA VAL A 189 -2.44 -22.46 -7.74
C VAL A 189 -1.09 -21.96 -7.23
N ALA A 190 -1.06 -20.81 -6.57
CA ALA A 190 0.10 -20.32 -5.87
C ALA A 190 -0.30 -19.53 -4.63
N SER A 191 0.55 -19.58 -3.60
CA SER A 191 0.42 -18.73 -2.43
C SER A 191 1.81 -18.26 -2.06
N ASP A 192 2.05 -16.97 -2.20
CA ASP A 192 3.30 -16.36 -1.77
C ASP A 192 3.01 -15.27 -0.73
N SER A 193 3.77 -15.31 0.35
CA SER A 193 3.93 -14.12 1.17
C SER A 193 4.92 -13.20 0.44
N THR A 194 4.44 -12.45 -0.55
CA THR A 194 5.22 -11.35 -1.12
C THR A 194 5.13 -10.14 -0.20
N PHE A 195 6.23 -9.83 0.45
CA PHE A 195 6.33 -8.71 1.37
C PHE A 195 6.14 -7.39 0.60
N CYS A 196 5.05 -6.67 0.88
CA CYS A 196 4.87 -5.30 0.40
C CYS A 196 5.66 -4.33 1.27
N GLU A 197 6.07 -3.22 0.69
CA GLU A 197 6.61 -2.07 1.40
C GLU A 197 5.80 -1.78 2.67
N PRO A 198 6.43 -1.45 3.80
CA PRO A 198 5.67 -1.04 4.96
C PRO A 198 4.82 0.17 4.54
N PRO A 199 3.57 0.27 5.00
CA PRO A 199 2.76 1.45 4.72
C PRO A 199 3.55 2.70 5.11
N LEU A 200 3.44 3.77 4.33
CA LEU A 200 4.21 5.01 4.52
C LEU A 200 4.16 5.52 5.97
N SER A 201 3.02 5.32 6.65
CA SER A 201 2.80 5.67 8.06
C SER A 201 3.67 4.91 9.08
N GLU A 202 4.32 3.82 8.67
CA GLU A 202 5.10 2.93 9.54
C GLU A 202 6.59 2.90 9.22
N LEU A 203 7.03 3.59 8.17
CA LEU A 203 8.45 3.66 7.78
C LEU A 203 9.35 4.15 8.93
N ALA A 204 8.88 5.15 9.69
CA ALA A 204 9.61 5.66 10.85
C ALA A 204 9.81 4.61 11.95
N LEU A 205 8.77 3.82 12.24
CA LEU A 205 8.85 2.73 13.22
C LEU A 205 9.75 1.60 12.71
N PHE A 206 9.64 1.24 11.43
CA PHE A 206 10.50 0.25 10.79
C PHE A 206 11.98 0.62 10.90
N TYR A 207 12.37 1.81 10.42
CA TYR A 207 13.77 2.23 10.47
C TYR A 207 14.28 2.45 11.90
N SER A 208 13.42 2.88 12.82
CA SER A 208 13.77 2.95 14.25
C SER A 208 14.14 1.58 14.82
N ARG A 209 13.41 0.51 14.46
CA ARG A 209 13.76 -0.87 14.86
C ARG A 209 15.04 -1.38 14.19
N ILE A 210 15.27 -1.02 12.93
CA ILE A 210 16.53 -1.35 12.24
C ILE A 210 17.72 -0.72 12.98
N ASN A 211 17.62 0.57 13.31
CA ASN A 211 18.70 1.31 13.95
C ASN A 211 18.98 0.85 15.39
N SER A 212 17.97 0.40 16.13
CA SER A 212 18.14 -0.11 17.50
C SER A 212 18.70 -1.54 17.54
N GLY A 213 18.76 -2.24 16.40
CA GLY A 213 19.13 -3.65 16.33
C GLY A 213 18.03 -4.60 16.81
N THR A 214 16.83 -4.12 17.17
CA THR A 214 15.66 -4.95 17.52
C THR A 214 14.97 -5.45 16.26
N THR A 215 15.75 -6.04 15.36
CA THR A 215 15.31 -6.50 14.03
C THR A 215 14.78 -7.92 14.09
N TYR A 216 13.77 -8.18 13.27
CA TYR A 216 13.26 -9.50 12.98
C TYR A 216 13.82 -9.99 11.65
N ALA A 217 13.81 -11.32 11.43
CA ALA A 217 14.22 -11.89 10.14
C ALA A 217 13.46 -11.24 8.96
N ARG A 218 12.19 -10.87 9.16
CA ARG A 218 11.37 -10.15 8.16
C ARG A 218 11.97 -8.80 7.77
N ASP A 219 12.54 -8.04 8.70
CA ASP A 219 12.98 -6.67 8.47
C ASP A 219 14.14 -6.61 7.45
N MET A 220 14.97 -7.67 7.40
CA MET A 220 16.06 -7.78 6.42
C MET A 220 15.55 -7.97 4.99
N SER A 221 14.47 -8.73 4.81
CA SER A 221 13.82 -8.89 3.50
C SER A 221 13.20 -7.58 3.02
N ILE A 222 12.59 -6.81 3.92
CA ILE A 222 12.09 -5.45 3.62
C ILE A 222 13.25 -4.56 3.16
N LEU A 223 14.35 -4.54 3.91
CA LEU A 223 15.53 -3.75 3.55
C LEU A 223 16.06 -4.13 2.16
N ASP A 224 16.05 -5.41 1.78
CA ASP A 224 16.47 -5.83 0.45
C ASP A 224 15.55 -5.31 -0.67
N VAL A 225 14.23 -5.28 -0.46
CA VAL A 225 13.29 -4.62 -1.37
C VAL A 225 13.57 -3.11 -1.43
N MET A 226 13.75 -2.48 -0.26
CA MET A 226 14.01 -1.03 -0.15
C MET A 226 15.29 -0.60 -0.86
N LYS A 227 16.31 -1.45 -0.93
CA LYS A 227 17.55 -1.15 -1.67
C LYS A 227 17.30 -0.91 -3.16
N GLY A 228 16.24 -1.44 -3.74
CA GLY A 228 15.82 -1.14 -5.12
C GLY A 228 15.45 0.34 -5.35
N TYR A 229 15.15 1.07 -4.27
CA TYR A 229 14.84 2.50 -4.31
C TYR A 229 16.07 3.41 -4.15
N ALA A 230 17.27 2.84 -4.02
CA ALA A 230 18.50 3.62 -4.04
C ALA A 230 18.74 4.18 -5.45
N ARG A 231 18.66 5.50 -5.59
CA ARG A 231 18.88 6.22 -6.86
C ARG A 231 20.24 6.86 -6.92
N ASP A 232 20.64 7.52 -5.84
CA ASP A 232 21.88 8.31 -5.78
C ASP A 232 22.74 7.93 -4.58
N SER A 233 24.02 8.29 -4.64
CA SER A 233 24.90 8.17 -3.48
C SER A 233 26.04 9.17 -3.48
N ILE A 234 26.44 9.59 -2.27
CA ILE A 234 27.74 10.24 -2.01
C ILE A 234 28.64 9.20 -1.36
N SER A 235 29.91 9.13 -1.79
CA SER A 235 30.94 8.28 -1.19
C SER A 235 32.19 9.10 -0.91
N ILE A 236 32.70 9.04 0.33
CA ILE A 236 33.89 9.76 0.79
C ILE A 236 34.87 8.74 1.36
N ASP A 237 36.09 8.73 0.84
CA ASP A 237 37.19 7.89 1.31
C ASP A 237 38.29 8.75 1.92
N ARG A 238 38.71 8.41 3.15
CA ARG A 238 39.80 9.06 3.86
C ARG A 238 40.79 8.03 4.37
N THR A 239 42.04 8.43 4.47
CA THR A 239 43.10 7.64 5.12
C THR A 239 43.86 8.52 6.08
N PHE A 240 44.15 8.01 7.27
CA PHE A 240 44.96 8.72 8.27
C PHE A 240 45.86 7.75 9.03
N LYS A 241 46.90 8.30 9.68
CA LYS A 241 47.81 7.53 10.52
C LYS A 241 47.72 8.01 11.97
N ASP A 242 47.76 7.05 12.89
CA ASP A 242 47.85 7.29 14.33
C ASP A 242 48.65 6.17 15.01
N SER A 243 48.60 6.07 16.34
CA SER A 243 49.29 5.00 17.07
C SER A 243 48.87 3.57 16.68
N ASN A 244 47.70 3.38 16.06
CA ASN A 244 47.22 2.07 15.62
C ASN A 244 47.68 1.73 14.18
N GLY A 245 48.38 2.65 13.52
CA GLY A 245 48.90 2.48 12.17
C GLY A 245 48.09 3.27 11.14
N LYS A 246 47.98 2.73 9.92
CA LYS A 246 47.23 3.32 8.81
C LYS A 246 45.76 2.90 8.91
N ASN A 247 44.87 3.86 9.14
CA ASN A 247 43.43 3.68 9.18
C ASN A 247 42.81 4.15 7.87
N LYS A 248 41.78 3.43 7.41
CA LYS A 248 40.91 3.78 6.30
C LYS A 248 39.53 4.08 6.85
N LEU A 249 38.92 5.15 6.37
CA LEU A 249 37.57 5.56 6.68
C LEU A 249 36.81 5.65 5.36
N LYS A 250 35.64 5.01 5.28
CA LYS A 250 34.70 5.18 4.18
C LYS A 250 33.37 5.65 4.73
N ILE A 251 32.77 6.62 4.05
CA ILE A 251 31.44 7.13 4.39
C ILE A 251 30.63 7.08 3.12
N LYS A 252 29.42 6.53 3.21
CA LYS A 252 28.46 6.50 2.10
C LYS A 252 27.12 7.01 2.58
N VAL A 253 26.49 7.87 1.80
CA VAL A 253 25.09 8.28 2.01
C VAL A 253 24.30 7.85 0.78
N ILE A 254 23.20 7.11 0.97
CA ILE A 254 22.26 6.74 -0.09
C ILE A 254 21.11 7.73 -0.13
N ASN A 255 20.73 8.15 -1.33
CA ASN A 255 19.73 9.18 -1.59
C ASN A 255 19.99 10.42 -0.72
N PRO A 256 21.20 11.01 -0.78
CA PRO A 256 21.52 12.19 0.01
C PRO A 256 20.65 13.37 -0.40
N CYS A 257 20.48 14.31 0.52
CA CYS A 257 19.87 15.57 0.15
C CYS A 257 20.77 16.38 -0.78
N CYS A 258 20.25 16.74 -1.95
CA CYS A 258 20.91 17.63 -2.90
C CYS A 258 20.18 18.99 -2.89
N LEU A 259 20.78 19.99 -2.25
CA LEU A 259 20.22 21.36 -2.23
C LEU A 259 20.39 22.09 -3.57
N ASP A 260 21.21 21.54 -4.48
CA ASP A 260 21.57 22.15 -5.77
C ASP A 260 20.76 21.60 -6.96
N ASP A 261 19.81 20.68 -6.73
CA ASP A 261 18.95 20.12 -7.78
C ASP A 261 17.53 20.69 -7.63
N ASP A 262 17.02 21.35 -8.69
CA ASP A 262 15.70 21.97 -8.75
C ASP A 262 14.55 20.94 -8.59
N ALA A 263 14.87 19.64 -8.64
CA ALA A 263 13.96 18.57 -8.28
C ALA A 263 13.93 18.40 -6.75
N TYR A 264 12.90 18.94 -6.10
CA TYR A 264 12.56 18.65 -4.70
C TYR A 264 12.39 17.13 -4.52
N ARG A 265 13.42 16.43 -4.04
CA ARG A 265 13.41 14.98 -3.78
C ARG A 265 13.24 14.75 -2.29
N VAL A 266 12.03 14.94 -1.75
CA VAL A 266 11.74 14.60 -0.33
C VAL A 266 11.02 13.27 -0.17
N ASP A 267 10.65 12.60 -1.27
CA ASP A 267 9.92 11.33 -1.26
C ASP A 267 10.88 10.14 -1.49
N GLY A 268 11.69 9.82 -0.49
CA GLY A 268 12.53 8.61 -0.51
C GLY A 268 11.86 7.43 0.18
N MET A 269 11.96 6.22 -0.38
CA MET A 269 11.66 4.98 0.37
C MET A 269 12.84 4.53 1.23
N ILE A 270 14.05 4.99 0.89
CA ILE A 270 15.30 4.65 1.58
C ILE A 270 16.25 5.85 1.60
N ASN A 271 16.83 6.11 2.77
CA ASN A 271 17.91 7.07 2.99
C ASN A 271 18.71 6.60 4.19
N TYR A 272 20.02 6.46 4.02
CA TYR A 272 20.88 6.01 5.11
C TYR A 272 22.30 6.54 4.95
N ILE A 273 23.01 6.63 6.07
CA ILE A 273 24.45 6.85 6.13
C ILE A 273 25.13 5.59 6.66
N SER A 274 26.16 5.14 5.97
CA SER A 274 27.04 4.05 6.42
C SER A 274 28.46 4.57 6.59
N VAL A 275 29.09 4.23 7.71
CA VAL A 275 30.47 4.58 8.04
C VAL A 275 31.25 3.31 8.35
N GLU A 276 32.33 3.08 7.61
CA GLU A 276 33.27 1.98 7.81
C GLU A 276 34.61 2.56 8.28
N ILE A 277 35.16 2.06 9.39
CA ILE A 277 36.53 2.35 9.80
C ILE A 277 37.31 1.05 9.94
N ALA A 278 38.47 0.97 9.28
CA ALA A 278 39.28 -0.24 9.27
C ALA A 278 40.78 0.06 9.27
N ASN A 279 41.53 -0.80 9.96
CA ASN A 279 42.97 -0.92 9.84
C ASN A 279 43.38 -2.41 9.89
N LYS A 280 44.67 -2.69 10.09
CA LYS A 280 45.17 -4.08 10.14
C LYS A 280 44.74 -4.86 11.39
N ASN A 281 44.28 -4.17 12.44
CA ASN A 281 43.96 -4.73 13.75
C ASN A 281 42.44 -4.80 14.00
N PHE A 282 41.64 -3.94 13.38
CA PHE A 282 40.19 -3.91 13.55
C PHE A 282 39.48 -3.42 12.29
N ALA A 283 38.20 -3.75 12.18
CA ALA A 283 37.25 -3.15 11.25
C ALA A 283 35.89 -3.04 11.96
N ASP A 284 35.22 -1.91 11.82
CA ASP A 284 33.89 -1.66 12.36
C ASP A 284 33.04 -0.93 11.32
N THR A 285 31.72 -1.10 11.39
CA THR A 285 30.77 -0.49 10.46
C THR A 285 29.49 -0.11 11.19
N LEU A 286 29.08 1.14 11.00
CA LEU A 286 27.78 1.65 11.43
C LEU A 286 26.93 1.93 10.20
N ILE A 287 25.67 1.50 10.22
CA ILE A 287 24.66 1.91 9.23
C ILE A 287 23.50 2.51 10.01
N TYR A 288 23.12 3.73 9.65
CA TYR A 288 21.98 4.44 10.21
C TYR A 288 21.01 4.82 9.11
N TYR A 289 19.78 4.30 9.20
CA TYR A 289 18.69 4.62 8.30
C TYR A 289 17.90 5.80 8.85
N ASN A 290 17.55 6.77 8.01
CA ASN A 290 16.73 7.91 8.43
C ASN A 290 15.29 7.44 8.69
N PRO A 291 14.75 7.56 9.93
CA PRO A 291 13.35 7.22 10.21
C PRO A 291 12.37 8.08 9.44
N ASP A 292 12.70 9.35 9.22
CA ASP A 292 11.78 10.35 8.66
C ASP A 292 12.03 10.55 7.16
N VAL A 293 12.27 9.46 6.43
CA VAL A 293 12.70 9.48 5.01
C VAL A 293 11.69 10.11 4.04
N LEU A 294 10.41 10.20 4.44
CA LEU A 294 9.34 10.86 3.69
C LEU A 294 9.30 12.38 3.90
N MET A 295 9.95 12.85 4.96
CA MET A 295 9.92 14.27 5.36
C MET A 295 11.29 14.91 5.22
N SER A 296 12.36 14.10 5.24
CA SER A 296 13.72 14.60 5.28
C SER A 296 14.73 13.62 4.69
N LEU A 297 15.83 14.15 4.17
CA LEU A 297 16.97 13.37 3.71
C LEU A 297 18.25 13.80 4.43
N ILE A 298 19.14 12.83 4.66
CA ILE A 298 20.48 13.07 5.22
C ILE A 298 21.28 13.97 4.27
N SER A 299 21.76 15.09 4.80
CA SER A 299 22.70 16.00 4.18
C SER A 299 24.07 15.86 4.86
N LEU A 300 25.09 15.53 4.06
CA LEU A 300 26.46 15.35 4.52
C LEU A 300 27.39 16.28 3.73
N SER A 301 28.20 17.05 4.46
CA SER A 301 29.22 17.92 3.87
C SER A 301 30.61 17.41 4.19
N GLU A 302 31.39 17.03 3.16
CA GLU A 302 32.73 16.49 3.35
C GLU A 302 33.66 17.47 4.08
N SER A 303 33.50 18.78 3.85
CA SER A 303 34.33 19.83 4.46
C SER A 303 34.13 19.95 5.98
N LYS A 304 33.01 19.46 6.52
CA LYS A 304 32.73 19.46 7.96
C LYS A 304 33.30 18.23 8.68
N ILE A 305 33.73 17.20 7.96
CA ILE A 305 34.32 15.99 8.54
C ILE A 305 35.70 16.33 9.12
N THR A 306 35.86 16.14 10.43
CA THR A 306 37.06 16.62 11.13
C THR A 306 37.81 15.49 11.83
N LEU A 307 39.14 15.50 11.72
CA LEU A 307 40.02 14.62 12.49
C LEU A 307 40.60 15.39 13.68
N LYS A 308 40.43 14.85 14.89
CA LYS A 308 40.98 15.41 16.13
C LYS A 308 41.96 14.43 16.77
N SER A 309 43.06 14.94 17.34
CA SER A 309 43.99 14.13 18.12
C SER A 309 43.47 13.92 19.54
N ILE A 310 43.42 12.67 19.99
CA ILE A 310 43.11 12.28 21.37
C ILE A 310 44.32 11.52 21.91
N GLY A 311 45.24 12.23 22.56
CA GLY A 311 46.56 11.69 22.90
C GLY A 311 47.34 11.30 21.63
N ARG A 312 47.73 10.02 21.51
CA ARG A 312 48.43 9.46 20.33
C ARG A 312 47.48 8.88 19.26
N ARG A 313 46.17 8.92 19.51
CA ARG A 313 45.12 8.37 18.65
C ARG A 313 44.42 9.49 17.88
N LYS A 314 43.71 9.13 16.82
CA LYS A 314 42.83 10.05 16.07
C LYS A 314 41.37 9.66 16.29
N ALA A 315 40.54 10.67 16.52
CA ALA A 315 39.08 10.56 16.45
C ALA A 315 38.59 11.29 15.19
N VAL A 316 37.56 10.75 14.55
CA VAL A 316 36.87 11.37 13.41
C VAL A 316 35.48 11.77 13.87
N PHE A 317 35.11 13.03 13.62
CA PHE A 317 33.76 13.56 13.82
C PHE A 317 33.11 13.79 12.46
N ILE A 318 31.96 13.17 12.26
CA ILE A 318 31.19 13.19 11.01
C ILE A 318 29.80 13.75 11.33
N PRO A 319 29.65 15.08 11.34
CA PRO A 319 28.34 15.70 11.50
C PRO A 319 27.52 15.58 10.21
N PHE A 320 26.23 15.34 10.33
CA PHE A 320 25.26 15.39 9.23
C PHE A 320 23.94 15.97 9.74
N SER A 321 23.19 16.60 8.84
CA SER A 321 21.88 17.20 9.13
C SER A 321 20.79 16.52 8.31
N TYR A 322 19.54 16.89 8.55
CA TYR A 322 18.39 16.47 7.75
C TYR A 322 17.83 17.70 7.03
N CYS A 323 17.66 17.64 5.72
CA CYS A 323 17.05 18.73 4.96
C CYS A 323 15.52 18.60 4.94
N CYS A 324 14.83 19.70 4.64
CA CYS A 324 13.37 19.79 4.50
C CYS A 324 12.55 19.64 5.80
N ASN A 325 13.19 19.62 6.96
CA ASN A 325 12.52 19.85 8.24
C ASN A 325 12.50 21.37 8.51
N ALA A 326 11.38 22.03 8.22
CA ALA A 326 11.18 23.46 8.41
C ALA A 326 10.52 23.76 9.77
N ASP A 327 10.93 23.02 10.81
CA ASP A 327 10.49 23.23 12.19
C ASP A 327 11.57 23.98 12.98
N ASP A 328 11.14 24.70 14.03
CA ASP A 328 12.02 25.46 14.92
C ASP A 328 13.04 24.56 15.65
N ASP A 329 12.74 23.27 15.78
CA ASP A 329 13.60 22.24 16.36
C ASP A 329 14.19 21.33 15.28
N VAL A 330 15.51 21.40 15.09
CA VAL A 330 16.26 20.57 14.12
C VAL A 330 17.14 19.58 14.82
N ARG A 331 17.02 18.31 14.44
CA ARG A 331 17.90 17.24 14.90
C ARG A 331 19.19 17.23 14.05
N MET A 332 20.35 17.11 14.67
CA MET A 332 21.63 16.88 13.99
C MET A 332 22.20 15.53 14.40
N GLY A 333 22.70 14.75 13.44
CA GLY A 333 23.43 13.52 13.72
C GLY A 333 24.93 13.74 13.76
N ILE A 334 25.63 13.07 14.66
CA ILE A 334 27.09 13.06 14.74
C ILE A 334 27.60 11.64 14.90
N ILE A 335 28.33 11.15 13.91
CA ILE A 335 29.05 9.88 14.02
C ILE A 335 30.47 10.18 14.51
N VAL A 336 30.87 9.48 15.57
CA VAL A 336 32.18 9.58 16.20
C VAL A 336 32.90 8.25 16.03
N CYS A 337 33.99 8.26 15.27
CA CYS A 337 34.87 7.11 15.14
C CYS A 337 36.11 7.33 16.02
N CYS A 338 36.37 6.46 16.98
CA CYS A 338 37.58 6.52 17.80
C CYS A 338 38.04 5.12 18.20
N ASN A 339 39.23 4.72 17.74
CA ASN A 339 39.72 3.34 17.82
C ASN A 339 38.79 2.37 17.08
N ASP A 340 38.45 1.27 17.74
CA ASP A 340 37.59 0.17 17.32
C ASP A 340 36.09 0.43 17.60
N LYS A 341 35.71 1.68 17.92
CA LYS A 341 34.33 2.05 18.21
C LYS A 341 33.83 3.14 17.27
N ILE A 342 32.67 2.88 16.67
CA ILE A 342 31.83 3.89 16.04
C ILE A 342 30.61 4.12 16.93
N SER A 343 30.33 5.38 17.24
CA SER A 343 29.14 5.80 18.00
C SER A 343 28.36 6.84 17.21
N LEU A 344 27.04 6.75 17.22
CA LEU A 344 26.14 7.75 16.66
C LEU A 344 25.43 8.46 17.80
N TYR A 345 25.44 9.78 17.75
CA TYR A 345 24.66 10.63 18.64
C TYR A 345 23.76 11.52 17.83
N HIS A 346 22.64 11.91 18.43
CA HIS A 346 21.83 12.99 17.92
C HIS A 346 21.77 14.10 18.94
N ILE A 347 21.81 15.34 18.46
CA ILE A 347 21.57 16.53 19.27
C ILE A 347 20.39 17.32 18.69
N ASN A 348 19.61 17.93 19.55
CA ASN A 348 18.55 18.86 19.21
C ASN A 348 19.13 20.28 19.14
N LEU A 349 18.78 20.98 18.07
CA LEU A 349 19.08 22.38 17.86
C LEU A 349 17.76 23.15 17.79
N ARG A 350 17.74 24.39 18.29
CA ARG A 350 16.57 25.26 18.26
C ARG A 350 16.90 26.64 17.70
N GLY A 351 16.07 27.18 16.81
CA GLY A 351 16.29 28.49 16.19
C GLY A 351 15.14 28.94 15.30
N GLU A 352 15.03 30.25 15.10
CA GLU A 352 13.96 30.88 14.27
C GLU A 352 14.28 30.82 12.76
N ASP A 353 15.53 30.55 12.38
CA ASP A 353 15.97 30.32 11.00
C ASP A 353 17.21 29.40 10.96
N PHE A 354 17.50 28.84 9.77
CA PHE A 354 18.65 27.95 9.56
C PHE A 354 20.02 28.58 9.88
N ALA A 355 20.08 29.92 9.98
CA ALA A 355 21.31 30.65 10.25
C ALA A 355 21.60 30.80 11.76
N ASN A 356 20.59 30.67 12.63
CA ASN A 356 20.69 30.99 14.06
C ASN A 356 20.42 29.81 15.01
N TYR A 357 20.58 28.56 14.53
CA TYR A 357 20.41 27.39 15.39
C TYR A 357 21.36 27.37 16.60
N LYS A 358 20.76 27.12 17.78
CA LYS A 358 21.45 26.94 19.06
C LYS A 358 21.26 25.53 19.59
N ILE A 359 22.19 25.05 20.41
CA ILE A 359 22.15 23.73 21.05
C ILE A 359 21.04 23.73 22.11
N ASN A 360 20.12 22.76 22.01
CA ASN A 360 18.97 22.58 22.89
C ASN A 360 19.01 21.21 23.62
N ASP A 361 20.21 20.75 23.96
CA ASP A 361 20.45 19.51 24.72
C ASP A 361 21.55 19.72 25.76
N ASP A 362 21.51 18.94 26.84
CA ASP A 362 22.65 18.75 27.73
C ASP A 362 23.69 17.86 27.02
N LEU A 363 24.73 18.48 26.47
CA LEU A 363 25.81 17.75 25.80
C LEU A 363 26.62 16.87 26.76
N ASP A 364 26.67 17.22 28.05
CA ASP A 364 27.35 16.39 29.03
C ASP A 364 26.57 15.08 29.27
N GLU A 365 25.25 15.13 29.34
CA GLU A 365 24.41 13.95 29.43
C GLU A 365 24.42 13.15 28.12
N THR A 366 24.24 13.82 26.97
CA THR A 366 24.17 13.19 25.63
C THR A 366 25.42 12.35 25.33
N PHE A 367 26.59 12.80 25.79
CA PHE A 367 27.87 12.14 25.56
C PHE A 367 28.44 11.44 26.80
N ALA A 368 27.59 11.05 27.77
CA ALA A 368 28.02 10.44 29.03
C ALA A 368 28.91 9.19 28.84
N GLU A 369 28.66 8.39 27.79
CA GLU A 369 29.41 7.17 27.48
C GLU A 369 30.82 7.42 26.90
N LEU A 370 31.14 8.67 26.50
CA LEU A 370 32.45 8.99 25.95
C LEU A 370 33.48 9.20 27.05
N SER A 371 34.71 8.74 26.79
CA SER A 371 35.85 9.06 27.68
C SER A 371 36.00 10.58 27.85
N PRO A 372 36.39 11.09 29.04
CA PRO A 372 36.41 12.53 29.32
C PRO A 372 37.20 13.37 28.30
N ALA A 373 38.32 12.84 27.79
CA ALA A 373 39.14 13.52 26.80
C ALA A 373 38.47 13.63 25.42
N LEU A 374 37.76 12.58 25.00
CA LEU A 374 37.01 12.55 23.75
C LEU A 374 35.77 13.43 23.84
N LYS A 375 35.01 13.29 24.93
CA LYS A 375 33.83 14.10 25.26
C LYS A 375 34.14 15.59 25.18
N LYS A 376 35.17 16.04 25.91
CA LYS A 376 35.62 17.44 25.87
C LYS A 376 35.94 17.94 24.46
N LYS A 377 36.57 17.11 23.63
CA LYS A 377 36.93 17.49 22.25
C LYS A 377 35.72 17.55 21.32
N LEU A 378 34.73 16.69 21.54
CA LEU A 378 33.49 16.69 20.80
C LEU A 378 32.62 17.89 21.16
N ILE A 379 32.43 18.18 22.46
CA ILE A 379 31.69 19.35 22.94
C ILE A 379 32.31 20.62 22.37
N GLN A 380 33.63 20.80 22.51
CA GLN A 380 34.35 21.94 21.91
C GLN A 380 34.15 22.04 20.40
N PHE A 381 34.06 20.92 19.69
CA PHE A 381 33.80 20.93 18.26
C PHE A 381 32.39 21.43 17.96
N ILE A 382 31.37 20.92 18.67
CA ILE A 382 29.97 21.32 18.47
C ILE A 382 29.77 22.79 18.82
N GLU A 383 30.29 23.26 19.96
CA GLU A 383 30.19 24.66 20.40
C GLU A 383 30.90 25.65 19.45
N THR A 384 31.92 25.19 18.69
CA THR A 384 32.53 26.06 17.66
C THR A 384 31.67 26.19 16.41
N GLN A 385 30.71 25.29 16.21
CA GLN A 385 29.78 25.31 15.08
C GLN A 385 28.43 25.93 15.45
N TYR A 386 28.01 25.83 16.72
CA TYR A 386 26.69 26.23 17.20
C TYR A 386 26.78 26.89 18.60
N GLN A 387 25.91 27.83 18.92
CA GLN A 387 25.86 28.49 20.23
C GLN A 387 24.95 27.74 21.21
N THR A 388 25.19 27.81 22.52
CA THR A 388 24.36 27.15 23.55
C THR A 388 23.11 27.96 23.92
N PHE A 389 21.99 27.31 24.21
CA PHE A 389 20.85 27.94 24.88
C PHE A 389 21.15 28.09 26.38
N ILE A 390 21.14 29.33 26.90
CA ILE A 390 21.14 29.55 28.34
C ILE A 390 19.66 29.66 28.72
N HIS A 391 19.12 28.61 29.36
CA HIS A 391 17.83 28.72 30.01
C HIS A 391 18.03 29.58 31.27
N ASP A 392 17.51 30.81 31.25
CA ASP A 392 17.34 31.64 32.45
C ASP A 392 16.25 31.08 33.37
#